data_AF-A0AA39XLK4-F1
#
_entry.id   AF-A0AA39XLK4-F1
#
_cell.length_a   1.000
_cell.length_b   1.000
_cell.length_c   1.000
_cell.angle_alpha   90.00
_cell.angle_beta   90.00
_cell.angle_gamma   90.00
#
_symmetry.space_group_name_H-M   'P 1'
#
loop_
_entity.id
_entity.type
_entity.pdbx_description
1 polymer ?
#
loop_
_entity_poly.entity_id
_entity_poly.type
_entity_poly.pdbx_seq_one_letter_code
_entity_poly.pdbx_strand_id
1 'polypeptide(L)'
;YFWSSWTDGKAKITQNNGADGKFSVKWSGDNGNFVIGKGWQTGSSRYVVYSGEFNPIGNAYLAVYGWTTNPLVEYYIIEAYGNHNPSNNTEAKIKGNMTSDGGTYEIMTKQRVNKPSIQGTATFAQFWSIRTTNRVGGTVTTGNHFKAWADAGLKMGRHNYMIVAIEGQDSTGNATVTVG
;
A
#
# COMPACT_ATOMS: atom_id res chain seq x y z
N TYR A 1 -13.24 10.18 6.65
CA TYR A 1 -12.04 9.35 6.41
C TYR A 1 -10.81 10.21 6.53
N PHE A 2 -9.74 9.67 7.13
CA PHE A 2 -8.42 10.27 7.07
C PHE A 2 -7.92 10.27 5.62
N TRP A 3 -7.22 11.33 5.22
CA TRP A 3 -6.66 11.52 3.88
C TRP A 3 -5.15 11.69 3.99
N SER A 4 -4.39 10.94 3.20
CA SER A 4 -2.96 11.14 3.04
C SER A 4 -2.64 11.35 1.56
N SER A 5 -1.77 12.30 1.30
CA SER A 5 -1.27 12.61 -0.04
C SER A 5 0.20 12.99 0.05
N TRP A 6 1.06 12.09 -0.37
CA TRP A 6 2.49 12.33 -0.48
C TRP A 6 2.94 12.27 -1.94
N THR A 7 3.85 13.15 -2.33
CA THR A 7 4.56 13.12 -3.61
C THR A 7 5.98 13.63 -3.41
N ASP A 8 6.91 13.14 -4.21
CA ASP A 8 8.28 13.65 -4.29
C ASP A 8 8.39 15.01 -5.02
N GLY A 9 7.27 15.57 -5.50
CA GLY A 9 7.20 16.82 -6.24
C GLY A 9 7.58 16.71 -7.72
N LYS A 10 7.97 15.52 -8.18
CA LYS A 10 8.30 15.25 -9.59
C LYS A 10 7.12 14.64 -10.33
N ALA A 11 6.35 13.79 -9.65
CA ALA A 11 5.15 13.18 -10.22
C ALA A 11 4.09 14.23 -10.56
N LYS A 12 3.65 14.25 -11.82
CA LYS A 12 2.53 15.11 -12.25
C LYS A 12 1.22 14.44 -11.91
N ILE A 13 0.59 14.88 -10.82
CA ILE A 13 -0.66 14.31 -10.31
C ILE A 13 -1.80 15.32 -10.31
N THR A 14 -3.00 14.85 -10.65
CA THR A 14 -4.27 15.53 -10.36
C THR A 14 -5.08 14.63 -9.45
N GLN A 15 -5.33 15.09 -8.23
CA GLN A 15 -6.02 14.32 -7.20
C GLN A 15 -7.30 15.02 -6.74
N ASN A 16 -8.31 14.24 -6.39
CA ASN A 16 -9.56 14.73 -5.84
C ASN A 16 -9.92 13.95 -4.57
N ASN A 17 -10.08 14.68 -3.47
CA ASN A 17 -10.59 14.15 -2.21
C ASN A 17 -12.12 14.31 -2.22
N GLY A 18 -12.83 13.29 -2.72
CA GLY A 18 -14.29 13.31 -2.85
C GLY A 18 -15.02 13.17 -1.51
N ALA A 19 -16.36 13.10 -1.57
CA ALA A 19 -17.17 12.80 -0.39
C ALA A 19 -16.87 11.41 0.19
N ASP A 20 -17.13 11.23 1.48
CA ASP A 20 -17.01 9.96 2.21
C ASP A 20 -15.66 9.27 1.97
N GLY A 21 -15.67 7.98 1.61
CA GLY A 21 -14.47 7.19 1.36
C GLY A 21 -13.90 7.35 -0.06
N LYS A 22 -14.51 8.19 -0.91
CA LYS A 22 -14.14 8.31 -2.31
C LYS A 22 -12.93 9.22 -2.53
N PHE A 23 -11.99 8.79 -3.35
CA PHE A 23 -10.94 9.63 -3.92
C PHE A 23 -10.61 9.21 -5.35
N SER A 24 -9.98 10.10 -6.10
CA SER A 24 -9.43 9.78 -7.41
C SER A 24 -8.08 10.43 -7.63
N VAL A 25 -7.22 9.78 -8.40
CA VAL A 25 -5.94 10.33 -8.84
C VAL A 25 -5.72 10.01 -10.31
N LYS A 26 -5.25 11.00 -11.07
CA LYS A 26 -4.67 10.84 -12.39
C LYS A 26 -3.21 11.23 -12.29
N TRP A 27 -2.32 10.44 -12.87
CA TRP A 27 -0.88 10.72 -12.87
C TRP A 27 -0.31 10.51 -14.28
N SER A 28 0.77 11.22 -14.61
CA SER A 28 1.36 11.20 -15.94
C SER A 28 2.82 11.65 -15.94
N GLY A 29 3.48 11.46 -17.08
CA GLY A 29 4.81 12.00 -17.36
C GLY A 29 5.96 11.08 -17.02
N ASP A 30 5.66 9.84 -16.62
CA ASP A 30 6.61 8.74 -16.42
C ASP A 30 7.84 9.12 -15.58
N ASN A 31 7.61 9.92 -14.54
CA ASN A 31 8.65 10.45 -13.67
C ASN A 31 8.11 10.71 -12.26
N GLY A 32 8.87 10.31 -11.25
CA GLY A 32 8.62 10.62 -9.84
C GLY A 32 7.80 9.56 -9.10
N ASN A 33 7.53 9.80 -7.82
CA ASN A 33 6.73 8.92 -6.97
C ASN A 33 5.63 9.68 -6.20
N PHE A 34 4.53 9.00 -5.94
CA PHE A 34 3.46 9.48 -5.06
C PHE A 34 2.78 8.31 -4.34
N VAL A 35 2.19 8.59 -3.18
CA VAL A 35 1.31 7.66 -2.45
C VAL A 35 0.13 8.45 -1.91
N ILE A 36 -1.08 8.14 -2.38
CA ILE A 36 -2.29 8.90 -2.06
C ILE A 36 -3.43 7.95 -1.72
N GLY A 37 -4.22 8.28 -0.69
CA GLY A 37 -5.41 7.51 -0.38
C GLY A 37 -6.18 7.92 0.87
N LYS A 38 -7.27 7.18 1.11
CA LYS A 38 -8.19 7.38 2.24
C LYS A 38 -8.23 6.21 3.19
N GLY A 39 -8.56 6.48 4.45
CA GLY A 39 -8.80 5.46 5.46
C GLY A 39 -8.93 6.06 6.84
N TRP A 40 -8.04 5.69 7.75
CA TRP A 40 -8.12 6.01 9.17
C TRP A 40 -6.80 6.54 9.71
N GLN A 41 -6.88 7.52 10.61
CA GLN A 41 -5.73 8.14 11.26
C GLN A 41 -4.97 7.17 12.17
N THR A 42 -5.66 6.14 12.66
CA THR A 42 -5.06 5.03 13.41
C THR A 42 -5.53 3.72 12.82
N GLY A 43 -4.60 2.94 12.29
CA GLY A 43 -4.81 1.58 11.80
C GLY A 43 -5.20 0.62 12.91
N SER A 44 -5.80 -0.50 12.51
CA SER A 44 -6.14 -1.60 13.41
C SER A 44 -6.42 -2.86 12.58
N SER A 45 -6.60 -4.00 13.25
CA SER A 45 -7.12 -5.23 12.65
C SER A 45 -8.62 -5.07 12.29
N ARG A 46 -8.91 -4.37 11.19
CA ARG A 46 -10.27 -4.12 10.71
C ARG A 46 -10.50 -4.77 9.36
N TYR A 47 -11.77 -4.98 9.03
CA TYR A 47 -12.18 -5.27 7.66
C TYR A 47 -12.12 -3.99 6.86
N VAL A 48 -11.25 -3.95 5.84
CA VAL A 48 -11.18 -2.83 4.90
C VAL A 48 -11.96 -3.22 3.66
N VAL A 49 -13.15 -2.66 3.50
CA VAL A 49 -13.96 -2.84 2.29
C VAL A 49 -13.63 -1.70 1.33
N TYR A 50 -13.41 -2.00 0.06
CA TYR A 50 -13.19 -0.97 -0.94
C TYR A 50 -13.71 -1.41 -2.31
N SER A 51 -13.98 -0.44 -3.17
CA SER A 51 -14.32 -0.65 -4.57
C SER A 51 -13.70 0.44 -5.44
N GLY A 52 -13.65 0.24 -6.75
CA GLY A 52 -13.10 1.26 -7.64
C GLY A 52 -12.57 0.73 -8.96
N GLU A 53 -11.80 1.59 -9.61
CA GLU A 53 -11.05 1.33 -10.83
C GLU A 53 -9.58 1.68 -10.60
N PHE A 54 -8.69 0.88 -11.21
CA PHE A 54 -7.25 1.06 -11.15
C PHE A 54 -6.66 0.73 -12.51
N ASN A 55 -6.29 1.77 -13.26
CA ASN A 55 -5.91 1.69 -14.67
C ASN A 55 -4.48 2.24 -14.87
N PRO A 56 -3.44 1.56 -14.37
CA PRO A 56 -2.06 2.00 -14.54
C PRO A 56 -1.52 1.64 -15.93
N ILE A 57 -0.64 2.50 -16.44
CA ILE A 57 0.27 2.25 -17.56
C ILE A 57 1.69 2.41 -17.00
N GLY A 58 2.31 1.29 -16.64
CA GLY A 58 3.62 1.27 -15.97
C GLY A 58 3.54 0.81 -14.52
N ASN A 59 4.51 1.22 -13.71
CA ASN A 59 4.64 0.80 -12.32
C ASN A 59 3.69 1.61 -11.40
N ALA A 60 2.76 0.89 -10.79
CA ALA A 60 1.84 1.43 -9.79
C ALA A 60 1.27 0.31 -8.94
N TYR A 61 0.82 0.63 -7.73
CA TYR A 61 0.20 -0.29 -6.79
C TYR A 61 -1.14 0.24 -6.29
N LEU A 62 -2.08 -0.69 -6.10
CA LEU A 62 -3.28 -0.53 -5.31
C LEU A 62 -3.16 -1.42 -4.08
N ALA A 63 -3.14 -0.80 -2.89
CA ALA A 63 -2.85 -1.53 -1.65
C ALA A 63 -3.62 -0.96 -0.45
N VAL A 64 -3.88 -1.81 0.55
CA VAL A 64 -4.00 -1.32 1.93
C VAL A 64 -2.59 -1.00 2.41
N TYR A 65 -2.34 0.25 2.73
CA TYR A 65 -1.04 0.81 3.04
C TYR A 65 -1.07 1.51 4.40
N GLY A 66 0.01 1.40 5.17
CA GLY A 66 0.11 2.18 6.39
C GLY A 66 1.44 2.05 7.09
N TRP A 67 1.47 2.63 8.28
CA TRP A 67 2.68 2.69 9.10
C TRP A 67 2.42 2.21 10.53
N THR A 68 3.49 1.72 11.16
CA THR A 68 3.56 1.58 12.61
C THR A 68 4.78 2.31 13.16
N THR A 69 4.77 2.56 14.47
CA THR A 69 5.85 3.21 15.21
C THR A 69 6.26 2.34 16.40
N ASN A 70 7.55 2.34 16.73
CA ASN A 70 8.13 1.50 17.79
C ASN A 70 7.78 0.00 17.67
N PRO A 71 8.28 -0.72 16.64
CA PRO A 71 9.22 -0.29 15.59
C PRO A 71 8.59 0.54 14.46
N LEU A 72 9.41 1.31 13.74
CA LEU A 72 9.00 1.98 12.50
C LEU A 72 8.91 0.94 11.38
N VAL A 73 7.70 0.75 10.86
CA VAL A 73 7.41 -0.19 9.77
C VAL A 73 6.47 0.48 8.79
N GLU A 74 6.79 0.38 7.52
CA GLU A 74 5.88 0.66 6.41
C GLU A 74 5.31 -0.68 5.91
N TYR A 75 4.00 -0.78 5.72
CA TYR A 75 3.40 -2.04 5.29
C TYR A 75 2.43 -1.87 4.15
N TYR A 76 2.32 -2.93 3.35
CA TYR A 76 1.45 -3.02 2.19
C TYR A 76 0.73 -4.37 2.17
N ILE A 77 -0.56 -4.34 1.88
CA ILE A 77 -1.31 -5.48 1.38
C ILE A 77 -1.71 -5.11 -0.05
N ILE A 78 -0.92 -5.56 -1.01
CA ILE A 78 -1.03 -5.21 -2.43
C ILE A 78 -2.08 -6.10 -3.07
N GLU A 79 -3.16 -5.47 -3.53
CA GLU A 79 -4.31 -6.12 -4.15
C GLU A 79 -4.18 -6.17 -5.67
N ALA A 80 -3.59 -5.13 -6.27
CA ALA A 80 -3.25 -5.10 -7.69
C ALA A 80 -2.00 -4.24 -7.92
N TYR A 81 -1.27 -4.56 -8.99
CA TYR A 81 -0.12 -3.79 -9.47
C TYR A 81 -0.12 -3.69 -11.00
N GLY A 82 0.61 -2.70 -11.53
CA GLY A 82 0.80 -2.50 -12.97
C GLY A 82 1.80 -3.48 -13.60
N ASN A 83 2.75 -3.00 -14.38
CA ASN A 83 3.71 -3.87 -15.09
C ASN A 83 4.90 -4.34 -14.24
N HIS A 84 5.04 -3.82 -13.02
CA HIS A 84 6.10 -4.18 -12.09
C HIS A 84 5.53 -5.02 -10.94
N ASN A 85 5.86 -6.31 -10.91
CA ASN A 85 5.50 -7.21 -9.82
C ASN A 85 6.44 -6.99 -8.62
N PRO A 86 5.95 -6.52 -7.46
CA PRO A 86 6.77 -6.34 -6.26
C PRO A 86 7.47 -7.61 -5.79
N SER A 87 6.95 -8.80 -6.10
CA SER A 87 7.56 -10.09 -5.75
C SER A 87 8.91 -10.35 -6.43
N ASN A 88 9.18 -9.67 -7.56
CA ASN A 88 10.44 -9.82 -8.28
C ASN A 88 11.60 -9.00 -7.66
N ASN A 89 11.36 -8.37 -6.50
CA ASN A 89 12.36 -7.53 -5.85
C ASN A 89 13.50 -8.38 -5.24
N THR A 90 14.67 -8.34 -5.87
CA THR A 90 15.85 -9.11 -5.46
C THR A 90 16.47 -8.67 -4.13
N GLU A 91 16.14 -7.47 -3.64
CA GLU A 91 16.56 -6.98 -2.32
C GLU A 91 15.61 -7.42 -1.20
N ALA A 92 14.45 -7.97 -1.54
CA ALA A 92 13.45 -8.46 -0.59
C ALA A 92 13.71 -9.91 -0.20
N LYS A 93 13.38 -10.25 1.04
CA LYS A 93 13.39 -11.61 1.57
C LYS A 93 11.98 -12.16 1.55
N ILE A 94 11.81 -13.34 0.96
CA ILE A 94 10.56 -14.11 1.01
C ILE A 94 10.41 -14.70 2.41
N LYS A 95 9.19 -14.62 2.96
CA LYS A 95 8.84 -15.05 4.31
C LYS A 95 7.76 -16.13 4.34
N GLY A 96 7.18 -16.47 3.19
CA GLY A 96 6.19 -17.53 3.03
C GLY A 96 4.98 -17.04 2.25
N ASN A 97 3.91 -17.83 2.29
CA ASN A 97 2.63 -17.49 1.67
C ASN A 97 1.51 -17.56 2.72
N MET A 98 0.41 -16.86 2.47
CA MET A 98 -0.81 -16.94 3.27
C MET A 98 -2.05 -16.88 2.38
N THR A 99 -3.21 -17.23 2.93
CA THR A 99 -4.50 -17.07 2.26
C THR A 99 -5.44 -16.21 3.10
N SER A 100 -6.18 -15.30 2.45
CA SER A 100 -7.24 -14.49 3.06
C SER A 100 -8.17 -13.98 1.98
N ASP A 101 -9.45 -13.79 2.30
CA ASP A 101 -10.42 -13.13 1.43
C ASP A 101 -10.49 -13.73 0.00
N GLY A 102 -10.30 -15.05 -0.10
CA GLY A 102 -10.30 -15.80 -1.37
C GLY A 102 -9.07 -15.60 -2.26
N GLY A 103 -8.00 -14.99 -1.75
CA GLY A 103 -6.72 -14.82 -2.45
C GLY A 103 -5.56 -15.49 -1.72
N THR A 104 -4.51 -15.82 -2.49
CA THR A 104 -3.19 -16.17 -1.96
C THR A 104 -2.30 -14.95 -2.02
N TYR A 105 -1.49 -14.75 -0.99
CA TYR A 105 -0.55 -13.64 -0.89
C TYR A 105 0.85 -14.15 -0.57
N GLU A 106 1.84 -13.67 -1.31
CA GLU A 106 3.24 -13.84 -0.96
C GLU A 106 3.63 -12.83 0.14
N ILE A 107 4.31 -13.31 1.18
CA ILE A 107 4.80 -12.47 2.28
C ILE A 107 6.27 -12.17 2.04
N MET A 108 6.62 -10.89 2.03
CA MET A 108 8.00 -10.45 1.86
C MET A 108 8.39 -9.36 2.85
N THR A 109 9.69 -9.13 3.01
CA THR A 109 10.21 -7.96 3.73
C THR A 109 11.50 -7.44 3.12
N LYS A 110 11.73 -6.13 3.21
CA LYS A 110 13.04 -5.53 2.99
C LYS A 110 13.33 -4.41 3.99
N GLN A 111 14.60 -4.02 4.07
CA GLN A 111 15.00 -2.84 4.83
C GLN A 111 15.14 -1.64 3.90
N ARG A 112 14.58 -0.49 4.31
CA ARG A 112 14.80 0.81 3.69
C ARG A 112 15.81 1.55 4.53
N VAL A 113 16.99 1.86 3.97
CA VAL A 113 18.08 2.55 4.68
C VAL A 113 18.10 4.03 4.29
N ASN A 114 18.03 4.90 5.29
CA ASN A 114 18.05 6.37 5.14
C ASN A 114 17.04 6.87 4.08
N LYS A 115 15.78 6.43 4.20
CA LYS A 115 14.69 6.79 3.29
C LYS A 115 13.65 7.68 3.98
N PRO A 116 12.88 8.47 3.21
CA PRO A 116 11.74 9.21 3.74
C PRO A 116 10.75 8.31 4.47
N SER A 117 10.17 8.80 5.56
CA SER A 117 9.17 8.12 6.37
C SER A 117 8.25 9.12 7.07
N ILE A 118 7.25 8.62 7.80
CA ILE A 118 6.39 9.43 8.67
C ILE A 118 7.13 10.08 9.86
N GLN A 119 8.40 9.74 10.08
CA GLN A 119 9.27 10.30 11.12
C GLN A 119 10.49 11.04 10.51
N GLY A 120 10.39 11.45 9.24
CA GLY A 120 11.52 12.03 8.50
C GLY A 120 12.43 10.96 7.90
N THR A 121 13.70 11.28 7.66
CA THR A 121 14.67 10.32 7.13
C THR A 121 15.01 9.27 8.19
N ALA A 122 14.74 8.00 7.90
CA ALA A 122 14.95 6.91 8.84
C ALA A 122 15.39 5.61 8.14
N THR A 123 15.80 4.64 8.95
CA THR A 123 15.97 3.25 8.52
C THR A 123 14.85 2.40 9.12
N PHE A 124 14.09 1.71 8.28
CA PHE A 124 12.88 0.99 8.68
C PHE A 124 12.65 -0.26 7.84
N ALA A 125 11.81 -1.16 8.33
CA ALA A 125 11.39 -2.34 7.58
C ALA A 125 10.15 -2.04 6.73
N GLN A 126 10.09 -2.66 5.55
CA GLN A 126 8.88 -2.78 4.76
C GLN A 126 8.35 -4.21 4.87
N PHE A 127 7.05 -4.36 5.11
CA PHE A 127 6.35 -5.65 5.05
C PHE A 127 5.34 -5.64 3.91
N TRP A 128 5.28 -6.74 3.16
CA TRP A 128 4.31 -6.90 2.09
C TRP A 128 3.55 -8.20 2.22
N SER A 129 2.25 -8.13 1.93
CA SER A 129 1.45 -9.22 1.40
C SER A 129 1.11 -8.88 -0.05
N ILE A 130 1.53 -9.69 -1.02
CA ILE A 130 1.36 -9.41 -2.45
C ILE A 130 0.41 -10.45 -3.03
N ARG A 131 -0.78 -10.03 -3.47
CA ARG A 131 -1.78 -10.95 -4.03
C ARG A 131 -1.23 -11.59 -5.30
N THR A 132 -1.31 -12.92 -5.41
CA THR A 132 -0.77 -13.66 -6.57
C THR A 132 -1.57 -13.45 -7.85
N THR A 133 -2.76 -12.87 -7.74
CA THR A 133 -3.62 -12.51 -8.88
C THR A 133 -4.25 -11.17 -8.57
N ASN A 134 -4.12 -10.19 -9.47
CA ASN A 134 -4.66 -8.85 -9.27
C ASN A 134 -6.17 -8.89 -8.99
N ARG A 135 -6.60 -8.06 -8.04
CA ARG A 135 -8.01 -7.79 -7.72
C ARG A 135 -8.20 -6.29 -7.48
N VAL A 136 -9.28 -5.75 -8.03
CA VAL A 136 -9.69 -4.36 -7.79
C VAL A 136 -11.08 -4.38 -7.16
N GLY A 137 -11.12 -4.12 -5.86
CA GLY A 137 -12.34 -4.13 -5.06
C GLY A 137 -12.55 -5.43 -4.30
N GLY A 138 -13.13 -5.32 -3.11
CA GLY A 138 -13.39 -6.42 -2.19
C GLY A 138 -13.12 -6.04 -0.75
N THR A 139 -12.99 -7.08 0.08
CA THR A 139 -12.64 -6.94 1.50
C THR A 139 -11.21 -7.41 1.72
N VAL A 140 -10.46 -6.65 2.51
CA VAL A 140 -9.15 -7.02 3.04
C VAL A 140 -9.27 -7.17 4.55
N THR A 141 -9.16 -8.40 5.05
CA THR A 141 -9.18 -8.69 6.47
C THR A 141 -7.79 -8.47 7.06
N THR A 142 -7.45 -7.23 7.43
CA THR A 142 -6.06 -6.85 7.79
C THR A 142 -5.49 -7.65 8.96
N GLY A 143 -6.36 -8.09 9.88
CA GLY A 143 -5.97 -8.97 10.99
C GLY A 143 -5.31 -10.29 10.54
N ASN A 144 -5.75 -10.87 9.43
CA ASN A 144 -5.14 -12.10 8.88
C ASN A 144 -3.71 -11.84 8.41
N HIS A 145 -3.49 -10.72 7.71
CA HIS A 145 -2.17 -10.32 7.24
C HIS A 145 -1.23 -10.00 8.41
N PHE A 146 -1.70 -9.21 9.38
CA PHE A 146 -0.90 -8.85 10.55
C PHE A 146 -0.51 -10.08 11.38
N LYS A 147 -1.42 -11.05 11.52
CA LYS A 147 -1.11 -12.34 12.15
C LYS A 147 -0.07 -13.13 11.34
N ALA A 148 -0.25 -13.27 10.03
CA ALA A 148 0.68 -14.01 9.18
C ALA A 148 2.09 -13.40 9.20
N TRP A 149 2.18 -12.06 9.23
CA TRP A 149 3.45 -11.36 9.40
C TRP A 149 4.10 -11.67 10.74
N ALA A 150 3.34 -11.61 11.83
CA ALA A 150 3.83 -11.95 13.17
C ALA A 150 4.32 -13.41 13.25
N ASP A 151 3.56 -14.36 12.69
CA ASP A 151 3.93 -15.78 12.62
C ASP A 151 5.21 -16.01 11.79
N ALA A 152 5.47 -15.15 10.79
CA ALA A 152 6.71 -15.14 10.02
C ALA A 152 7.89 -14.38 10.69
N GLY A 153 7.70 -13.89 11.92
CA GLY A 153 8.71 -13.15 12.69
C GLY A 153 8.84 -11.68 12.31
N LEU A 154 7.87 -11.11 11.60
CA LEU A 154 7.84 -9.69 11.22
C LEU A 154 7.10 -8.89 12.30
N LYS A 155 7.87 -8.23 13.19
CA LYS A 155 7.33 -7.50 14.33
C LYS A 155 6.74 -6.15 13.91
N MET A 156 5.43 -5.99 14.08
CA MET A 156 4.72 -4.71 13.93
C MET A 156 4.82 -3.85 15.20
N GLY A 157 4.75 -2.53 15.03
CA GLY A 157 4.68 -1.56 16.13
C GLY A 157 3.25 -1.08 16.41
N ARG A 158 3.15 0.04 17.13
CA ARG A 158 1.88 0.74 17.34
C ARG A 158 1.42 1.40 16.04
N HIS A 159 0.19 1.12 15.61
CA HIS A 159 -0.37 1.70 14.40
C HIS A 159 -0.33 3.24 14.38
N ASN A 160 0.14 3.78 13.25
CA ASN A 160 -0.13 5.13 12.80
C ASN A 160 -1.29 5.07 11.78
N TYR A 161 -1.30 5.87 10.72
CA TYR A 161 -2.38 5.81 9.74
C TYR A 161 -2.40 4.50 8.94
N MET A 162 -3.58 4.20 8.40
CA MET A 162 -3.83 3.12 7.44
C MET A 162 -4.85 3.59 6.40
N ILE A 163 -4.54 3.41 5.13
CA ILE A 163 -5.34 3.87 4.01
C ILE A 163 -5.42 2.81 2.91
N VAL A 164 -6.46 2.84 2.07
CA VAL A 164 -6.39 2.25 0.74
C VAL A 164 -5.72 3.27 -0.16
N ALA A 165 -4.54 2.92 -0.68
CA ALA A 165 -3.65 3.81 -1.38
C ALA A 165 -3.47 3.41 -2.85
N ILE A 166 -3.24 4.44 -3.66
CA ILE A 166 -2.62 4.34 -4.98
C ILE A 166 -1.20 4.87 -4.85
N GLU A 167 -0.23 4.05 -5.19
CA GLU A 167 1.17 4.45 -5.39
C GLU A 167 1.50 4.35 -6.87
N GLY A 168 2.14 5.37 -7.43
CA GLY A 168 2.59 5.37 -8.82
C GLY A 168 4.01 5.87 -8.90
N GLN A 169 4.87 5.12 -9.58
CA GLN A 169 6.28 5.43 -9.74
C GLN A 169 6.66 5.41 -11.21
N ASP A 170 7.25 6.50 -11.69
CA ASP A 170 7.80 6.62 -13.05
C ASP A 170 6.82 6.10 -14.12
N SER A 171 5.54 6.43 -13.96
CA SER A 171 4.44 5.88 -14.75
C SER A 171 3.33 6.89 -15.04
N THR A 172 2.31 6.42 -15.75
CA THR A 172 1.10 7.16 -16.09
C THR A 172 -0.14 6.32 -15.72
N GLY A 173 -1.27 6.94 -15.40
CA GLY A 173 -2.49 6.19 -15.14
C GLY A 173 -3.58 6.97 -14.45
N ASN A 174 -4.65 6.27 -14.11
CA ASN A 174 -5.73 6.82 -13.31
C ASN A 174 -6.35 5.76 -12.38
N ALA A 175 -6.91 6.23 -11.28
CA ALA A 175 -7.65 5.41 -10.34
C ALA A 175 -8.76 6.21 -9.68
N THR A 176 -9.88 5.54 -9.39
CA THR A 176 -10.95 6.03 -8.53
C THR A 176 -11.26 4.95 -7.53
N VAL A 177 -11.16 5.25 -6.23
CA VAL A 177 -11.34 4.28 -5.15
C VAL A 177 -12.34 4.83 -4.14
N THR A 178 -13.23 3.97 -3.65
CA THR A 178 -14.13 4.27 -2.53
C THR A 178 -13.84 3.29 -1.40
N VAL A 179 -13.47 3.82 -0.24
CA VAL A 179 -13.27 3.06 1.00
C VAL A 179 -14.58 2.99 1.78
N GLY A 180 -14.96 1.79 2.23
CA GLY A 180 -16.10 1.51 3.08
C GLY A 180 -15.78 1.64 4.57
#